data_AF-I3ED55-F1
#
_entry.id   AF-I3ED55-F1
#
_cell.length_a   1.000
_cell.length_b   1.000
_cell.length_c   1.000
_cell.angle_alpha   90.00
_cell.angle_beta   90.00
_cell.angle_gamma   90.00
#
_symmetry.space_group_name_H-M   'P 1'
#
loop_
_entity.id
_entity.type
_entity.pdbx_description
1 polymer ?
#
loop_
_entity_poly.entity_id
_entity_poly.type
_entity_poly.pdbx_seq_one_letter_code
_entity_poly.pdbx_strand_id
1 'polypeptide(L)'
;MKLEKTNRVIKNILFISRMKNSMIIKLLLAMYTVCARLELSDIKTIGDSVVIEEDNLLIHPDGPLNPLRGYIMHKSGCMYNKRLYAPEIDTMYKLEKKYENGRSIYEYERKPVNDLAYDDICEDTKKNEYLTQSHALLVKMFPSTDGSFSIVSGRQDSIYSFLIKDRVKPECMHIMAALFLLSEQVDVSFTIETKKKLVLKSADGTTTYINQPRTNENLLSLIEFLKKYIDNEGVNPSAMEGLPTVPTNYEQFMTGEFLNTSQFLIQSYIYEFIDTKENYIKFVNAVYTLLNDQIKNEKSYERVLSKCFIQESARPSKINHTKNICDLKDTIDKYKIFPFMDSSQLPSYTRVKAYDREKGEFINNESRKYSNCVEAALLGLVCCLVYDPNKKKYNTDHLPDNKETKPLKDFFKKYTEPREATDYEMHEDWCRVIADLKNDKILYLKEKTNELDSSLLNILYVVS
;
A
#
# COMPACT_ATOMS: atom_id res chain seq x y z
N MET A 1 -13.65 57.54 9.73
CA MET A 1 -12.44 57.12 9.00
C MET A 1 -12.36 55.60 9.14
N LYS A 2 -12.73 54.86 8.10
CA LYS A 2 -12.86 53.39 8.11
C LYS A 2 -11.47 52.75 8.11
N LEU A 3 -11.21 51.88 9.09
CA LEU A 3 -10.06 50.97 9.07
C LEU A 3 -10.23 50.00 7.91
N GLU A 4 -9.30 50.05 6.95
CA GLU A 4 -9.21 49.12 5.83
C GLU A 4 -8.96 47.69 6.34
N LYS A 5 -9.77 46.76 5.82
CA LYS A 5 -9.62 45.32 6.01
C LYS A 5 -8.23 44.90 5.54
N THR A 6 -7.34 44.60 6.48
CA THR A 6 -6.06 43.95 6.21
C THR A 6 -6.32 42.60 5.52
N ASN A 7 -5.77 42.46 4.33
CA ASN A 7 -6.01 41.37 3.40
C ASN A 7 -5.62 40.01 4.03
N ARG A 8 -6.57 39.07 4.11
CA ARG A 8 -6.40 37.74 4.76
C ARG A 8 -5.27 36.92 4.12
N VAL A 9 -4.98 37.20 2.85
CA VAL A 9 -3.89 36.61 2.05
C VAL A 9 -2.51 36.93 2.64
N ILE A 10 -2.30 38.14 3.18
CA ILE A 10 -1.01 38.54 3.77
C ILE A 10 -0.77 37.80 5.11
N LYS A 11 -1.82 37.49 5.87
CA LYS A 11 -1.71 36.65 7.07
C LYS A 11 -1.36 35.19 6.76
N ASN A 12 -1.86 34.64 5.65
CA ASN A 12 -1.49 33.30 5.21
C ASN A 12 -0.07 33.26 4.63
N ILE A 13 0.35 34.29 3.89
CA ILE A 13 1.75 34.44 3.41
C ILE A 13 2.73 34.63 4.58
N LEU A 14 2.33 35.35 5.64
CA LEU A 14 3.15 35.49 6.85
C LEU A 14 3.22 34.20 7.69
N PHE A 15 2.27 33.28 7.54
CA PHE A 15 2.37 31.92 8.11
C PHE A 15 3.36 31.05 7.33
N ILE A 16 3.48 31.24 6.01
CA ILE A 16 4.49 30.59 5.17
C ILE A 16 5.91 31.04 5.56
N SER A 17 6.09 32.32 5.93
CA SER A 17 7.36 32.82 6.49
C SER A 17 7.77 32.16 7.83
N ARG A 18 6.86 31.42 8.48
CA ARG A 18 7.11 30.70 9.73
C ARG A 18 7.23 29.18 9.57
N MET A 19 6.99 28.64 8.37
CA MET A 19 7.46 27.30 8.04
C MET A 19 8.99 27.38 7.97
N LYS A 20 9.67 26.95 9.05
CA LYS A 20 11.13 26.84 9.07
C LYS A 20 11.55 26.12 7.78
N ASN A 21 12.65 26.53 7.12
CA ASN A 21 13.20 25.80 5.96
C ASN A 21 13.32 24.28 6.25
N SER A 22 13.51 23.91 7.52
CA SER A 22 13.41 22.53 8.03
C SER A 22 12.09 21.81 7.71
N MET A 23 10.94 22.48 7.69
CA MET A 23 9.61 21.90 7.43
C MET A 23 9.39 21.68 5.93
N ILE A 24 9.85 22.61 5.09
CA ILE A 24 9.89 22.43 3.62
C ILE A 24 10.86 21.31 3.27
N ILE A 25 12.05 21.28 3.88
CA ILE A 25 13.02 20.19 3.75
C ILE A 25 12.43 18.87 4.28
N LYS A 26 11.65 18.86 5.37
CA LYS A 26 10.95 17.66 5.86
C LYS A 26 9.80 17.22 4.96
N LEU A 27 9.07 18.14 4.32
CA LEU A 27 8.05 17.85 3.30
C LEU A 27 8.70 17.28 2.02
N LEU A 28 9.86 17.81 1.62
CA LEU A 28 10.69 17.28 0.53
C LEU A 28 11.34 15.94 0.93
N LEU A 29 11.77 15.76 2.17
CA LEU A 29 12.29 14.47 2.68
C LEU A 29 11.18 13.45 2.92
N ALA A 30 9.91 13.84 2.94
CA ALA A 30 8.79 12.93 3.09
C ALA A 30 8.24 12.43 1.74
N MET A 31 8.94 12.74 0.64
CA MET A 31 8.74 12.14 -0.69
C MET A 31 9.00 10.61 -0.74
N TYR A 32 9.34 10.00 0.40
CA TYR A 32 9.66 8.58 0.56
C TYR A 32 8.52 7.79 1.20
N THR A 33 7.29 7.95 0.72
CA THR A 33 6.27 6.95 1.02
C THR A 33 5.63 6.54 -0.29
N VAL A 34 5.30 5.26 -0.38
CA VAL A 34 4.56 4.71 -1.50
C VAL A 34 3.38 3.92 -0.92
N CYS A 35 2.30 3.89 -1.70
CA CYS A 35 1.06 3.11 -1.57
C CYS A 35 -0.16 3.90 -1.08
N ALA A 36 -1.16 3.94 -1.96
CA ALA A 36 -2.56 4.13 -1.62
C ALA A 36 -3.02 3.01 -0.68
N ARG A 37 -3.87 3.32 0.31
CA ARG A 37 -4.37 2.36 1.30
C ARG A 37 -5.83 2.67 1.59
N LEU A 38 -6.58 1.67 2.05
CA LEU A 38 -7.95 1.86 2.51
C LEU A 38 -8.01 2.90 3.62
N GLU A 39 -8.96 3.83 3.51
CA GLU A 39 -9.28 4.74 4.60
C GLU A 39 -10.00 4.01 5.74
N LEU A 40 -9.87 4.50 6.97
CA LEU A 40 -10.57 3.91 8.11
C LEU A 40 -12.11 3.93 7.95
N SER A 41 -12.65 4.93 7.24
CA SER A 41 -14.07 5.02 6.85
C SER A 41 -14.50 3.85 5.94
N ASP A 42 -13.67 3.50 4.96
CA ASP A 42 -13.88 2.35 4.10
C ASP A 42 -13.73 1.04 4.86
N ILE A 43 -12.73 0.92 5.73
CA ILE A 43 -12.53 -0.25 6.62
C ILE A 43 -13.78 -0.48 7.48
N LYS A 44 -14.33 0.59 8.06
CA LYS A 44 -15.58 0.54 8.82
C LYS A 44 -16.74 0.06 7.95
N THR A 45 -16.88 0.62 6.76
CA THR A 45 -17.94 0.23 5.82
C THR A 45 -17.82 -1.24 5.43
N ILE A 46 -16.61 -1.73 5.12
CA ILE A 46 -16.33 -3.13 4.77
C ILE A 46 -16.71 -4.06 5.92
N GLY A 47 -16.26 -3.76 7.14
CA GLY A 47 -16.56 -4.59 8.32
C GLY A 47 -18.03 -4.59 8.72
N ASP A 48 -18.77 -3.54 8.34
CA ASP A 48 -20.18 -3.39 8.69
C ASP A 48 -21.14 -3.94 7.61
N SER A 49 -20.64 -4.26 6.41
CA SER A 49 -21.44 -4.72 5.26
C SER A 49 -21.56 -6.24 5.21
N VAL A 50 -22.74 -6.72 4.77
CA VAL A 50 -22.88 -8.09 4.28
C VAL A 50 -22.12 -8.18 2.96
N VAL A 51 -21.12 -9.06 2.92
CA VAL A 51 -20.22 -9.16 1.76
C VAL A 51 -20.65 -10.32 0.85
N ILE A 52 -21.17 -11.39 1.44
CA ILE A 52 -21.78 -12.51 0.71
C ILE A 52 -23.29 -12.44 0.91
N GLU A 53 -24.01 -11.91 -0.08
CA GLU A 53 -25.47 -11.71 0.00
C GLU A 53 -26.23 -13.04 0.06
N GLU A 54 -25.80 -14.04 -0.71
CA GLU A 54 -26.47 -15.35 -0.83
C GLU A 54 -26.59 -16.07 0.52
N ASP A 55 -25.56 -15.98 1.35
CA ASP A 55 -25.44 -16.68 2.63
C ASP A 55 -25.55 -15.75 3.85
N ASN A 56 -25.86 -14.47 3.61
CA ASN A 56 -25.91 -13.39 4.59
C ASN A 56 -24.67 -13.32 5.51
N LEU A 57 -23.48 -13.43 4.91
CA LEU A 57 -22.21 -13.45 5.64
C LEU A 57 -21.54 -12.08 5.69
N LEU A 58 -21.04 -11.75 6.87
CA LEU A 58 -20.13 -10.64 7.11
C LEU A 58 -18.72 -11.17 7.30
N ILE A 59 -17.73 -10.29 7.09
CA ILE A 59 -16.36 -10.56 7.51
C ILE A 59 -16.31 -10.69 9.02
N HIS A 60 -15.62 -11.72 9.52
CA HIS A 60 -15.43 -11.92 10.95
C HIS A 60 -14.61 -10.73 11.51
N PRO A 61 -15.09 -9.99 12.54
CA PRO A 61 -14.40 -8.82 13.08
C PRO A 61 -12.98 -9.09 13.59
N ASP A 62 -12.75 -10.26 14.18
CA ASP A 62 -11.42 -10.69 14.65
C ASP A 62 -10.67 -11.56 13.62
N GLY A 63 -11.24 -11.69 12.41
CA GLY A 63 -10.80 -12.61 11.38
C GLY A 63 -9.66 -12.07 10.52
N PRO A 64 -8.95 -12.95 9.81
CA PRO A 64 -7.83 -12.58 8.94
C PRO A 64 -8.24 -11.76 7.70
N LEU A 65 -9.53 -11.75 7.32
CA LEU A 65 -10.06 -10.93 6.24
C LEU A 65 -10.45 -9.50 6.67
N ASN A 66 -10.43 -9.18 7.96
CA ASN A 66 -10.78 -7.83 8.39
C ASN A 66 -9.62 -6.85 8.07
N PRO A 67 -9.83 -5.83 7.21
CA PRO A 67 -8.78 -4.90 6.84
C PRO A 67 -8.27 -4.07 8.02
N LEU A 68 -9.01 -3.97 9.13
CA LEU A 68 -8.55 -3.30 10.35
C LEU A 68 -7.25 -3.91 10.87
N ARG A 69 -7.07 -5.23 10.75
CA ARG A 69 -5.84 -5.91 11.19
C ARG A 69 -4.63 -5.36 10.43
N GLY A 70 -4.72 -5.28 9.10
CA GLY A 70 -3.69 -4.69 8.25
C GLY A 70 -3.42 -3.22 8.59
N TYR A 71 -4.47 -2.44 8.82
CA TYR A 71 -4.37 -1.04 9.23
C TYR A 71 -3.60 -0.85 10.53
N ILE A 72 -3.92 -1.63 11.58
CA ILE A 72 -3.24 -1.55 12.87
C ILE A 72 -1.78 -1.95 12.74
N MET A 73 -1.48 -3.06 12.04
CA MET A 73 -0.10 -3.53 11.84
C MET A 73 0.75 -2.54 11.04
N HIS A 74 0.15 -1.90 10.01
CA HIS A 74 0.80 -0.85 9.23
C HIS A 74 1.11 0.37 10.11
N LYS A 75 0.10 0.89 10.84
CA LYS A 75 0.26 2.07 11.71
C LYS A 75 1.22 1.83 12.88
N SER A 76 1.35 0.58 13.30
CA SER A 76 2.32 0.16 14.33
C SER A 76 3.74 -0.03 13.77
N GLY A 77 3.93 0.09 12.44
CA GLY A 77 5.22 -0.06 11.78
C GLY A 77 5.76 -1.49 11.78
N CYS A 78 4.91 -2.51 11.97
CA CYS A 78 5.37 -3.90 12.11
C CYS A 78 6.16 -4.37 10.90
N MET A 79 5.60 -4.22 9.68
CA MET A 79 6.28 -4.64 8.46
C MET A 79 7.43 -3.70 8.08
N TYR A 80 7.31 -2.39 8.33
CA TYR A 80 8.40 -1.42 8.17
C TYR A 80 9.62 -1.86 8.99
N ASN A 81 9.42 -2.17 10.27
CA ASN A 81 10.48 -2.59 11.17
C ASN A 81 11.05 -3.96 10.76
N LYS A 82 10.18 -4.91 10.40
CA LYS A 82 10.60 -6.23 9.94
C LYS A 82 11.41 -6.15 8.64
N ARG A 83 11.06 -5.25 7.73
CA ARG A 83 11.77 -5.13 6.46
C ARG A 83 13.13 -4.44 6.62
N LEU A 84 13.24 -3.41 7.44
CA LEU A 84 14.41 -2.52 7.44
C LEU A 84 15.39 -2.74 8.59
N TYR A 85 14.97 -3.39 9.69
CA TYR A 85 15.79 -3.53 10.90
C TYR A 85 15.83 -4.95 11.48
N ALA A 86 15.21 -5.92 10.80
CA ALA A 86 15.22 -7.30 11.29
C ALA A 86 16.63 -7.91 11.20
N PRO A 87 17.07 -8.66 12.23
CA PRO A 87 18.39 -9.28 12.24
C PRO A 87 18.57 -10.36 11.18
N GLU A 88 17.46 -10.89 10.63
CA GLU A 88 17.49 -11.88 9.54
C GLU A 88 17.81 -11.28 8.16
N ILE A 89 17.87 -9.95 8.04
CA ILE A 89 18.13 -9.23 6.79
C ILE A 89 19.57 -8.75 6.76
N ASP A 90 20.31 -9.20 5.74
CA ASP A 90 21.63 -8.68 5.40
C ASP A 90 21.47 -7.33 4.69
N THR A 91 21.61 -6.27 5.47
CA THR A 91 21.38 -4.91 4.97
C THR A 91 22.55 -4.42 4.13
N MET A 92 22.29 -4.06 2.88
CA MET A 92 23.32 -3.51 2.00
C MET A 92 23.57 -2.02 2.31
N TYR A 93 24.71 -1.73 2.93
CA TYR A 93 25.17 -0.37 3.19
C TYR A 93 26.66 -0.20 2.86
N LYS A 94 27.06 1.05 2.67
CA LYS A 94 28.45 1.45 2.48
C LYS A 94 28.75 2.57 3.48
N LEU A 95 29.82 2.41 4.25
CA LEU A 95 30.29 3.42 5.19
C LEU A 95 31.73 3.78 4.81
N GLU A 96 31.94 4.99 4.29
CA GLU A 96 33.26 5.47 3.89
C GLU A 96 33.73 6.59 4.80
N LYS A 97 34.95 6.45 5.32
CA LYS A 97 35.60 7.52 6.07
C LYS A 97 36.39 8.41 5.10
N LYS A 98 36.05 9.69 5.05
CA LYS A 98 36.78 10.73 4.34
C LYS A 98 37.47 11.67 5.32
N TYR A 99 38.55 12.31 4.88
CA TYR A 99 39.21 13.38 5.62
C TYR A 99 39.07 14.67 4.84
N GLU A 100 38.35 15.63 5.40
CA GLU A 100 38.18 16.96 4.82
C GLU A 100 38.42 18.00 5.92
N ASN A 101 39.19 19.05 5.60
CA ASN A 101 39.48 20.17 6.51
C ASN A 101 40.00 19.73 7.90
N GLY A 102 40.85 18.69 7.95
CA GLY A 102 41.41 18.17 9.20
C GLY A 102 40.41 17.42 10.09
N ARG A 103 39.21 17.10 9.58
CA ARG A 103 38.18 16.33 10.30
C ARG A 103 37.86 15.04 9.55
N SER A 104 37.58 13.99 10.31
CA SER A 104 36.99 12.78 9.74
C SER A 104 35.50 13.00 9.48
N ILE A 105 35.08 12.79 8.24
CA ILE A 105 33.69 12.75 7.81
C ILE A 105 33.37 11.31 7.45
N TYR A 106 32.17 10.84 7.81
CA TYR A 106 31.69 9.51 7.44
C TYR A 106 30.54 9.68 6.46
N GLU A 107 30.69 9.15 5.26
CA GLU A 107 29.62 9.04 4.27
C GLU A 107 28.95 7.69 4.42
N TYR A 108 27.65 7.74 4.62
CA TYR A 108 26.80 6.55 4.72
C TYR A 108 25.87 6.49 3.52
N GLU A 109 25.95 5.40 2.77
CA GLU A 109 25.06 5.11 1.65
C GLU A 109 24.29 3.82 1.93
N ARG A 110 22.96 3.86 1.75
CA ARG A 110 22.06 2.72 1.99
C ARG A 110 21.32 2.38 0.71
N LYS A 111 21.30 1.10 0.33
CA LYS A 111 20.58 0.60 -0.86
C LYS A 111 19.68 -0.59 -0.50
N PRO A 112 18.48 -0.36 0.09
CA PRO A 112 17.63 -1.44 0.57
C PRO A 112 17.17 -2.41 -0.51
N VAL A 113 17.12 -1.94 -1.75
CA VAL A 113 16.79 -2.76 -2.92
C VAL A 113 17.78 -3.90 -3.20
N ASN A 114 18.96 -3.84 -2.58
CA ASN A 114 20.03 -4.82 -2.68
C ASN A 114 20.20 -5.63 -1.39
N ASP A 115 19.28 -5.49 -0.43
CA ASP A 115 19.29 -6.35 0.76
C ASP A 115 19.11 -7.80 0.38
N LEU A 116 19.65 -8.67 1.22
CA LEU A 116 19.49 -10.11 1.11
C LEU A 116 18.99 -10.65 2.45
N ALA A 117 18.59 -11.92 2.46
CA ALA A 117 18.41 -12.64 3.71
C ALA A 117 19.75 -13.27 4.09
N TYR A 118 20.02 -13.39 5.40
CA TYR A 118 21.13 -14.23 5.85
C TYR A 118 20.84 -15.71 5.57
N ASP A 119 21.91 -16.46 5.28
CA ASP A 119 21.83 -17.90 5.02
C ASP A 119 21.88 -18.74 6.33
N ASP A 120 22.31 -18.14 7.45
CA ASP A 120 22.56 -18.77 8.75
C ASP A 120 21.81 -18.05 9.90
N ILE A 121 20.49 -17.96 9.77
CA ILE A 121 19.60 -17.29 10.73
C ILE A 121 19.46 -18.07 12.05
N CYS A 122 19.39 -19.41 12.02
CA CYS A 122 19.32 -20.22 13.24
C CYS A 122 19.98 -21.60 13.11
N GLU A 123 20.34 -22.19 14.25
CA GLU A 123 21.01 -23.51 14.32
C GLU A 123 20.13 -24.67 13.83
N ASP A 124 18.82 -24.59 14.04
CA ASP A 124 17.89 -25.60 13.52
C ASP A 124 17.81 -25.49 11.99
N THR A 125 18.27 -26.53 11.28
CA THR A 125 18.38 -26.54 9.82
C THR A 125 17.04 -26.33 9.11
N LYS A 126 15.94 -26.89 9.62
CA LYS A 126 14.62 -26.79 8.98
C LYS A 126 14.03 -25.39 9.20
N LYS A 127 14.11 -24.89 10.43
CA LYS A 127 13.68 -23.53 10.76
C LYS A 127 14.52 -22.50 10.00
N ASN A 128 15.81 -22.75 9.85
CA ASN A 128 16.72 -21.90 9.09
C ASN A 128 16.31 -21.85 7.61
N GLU A 129 16.05 -23.01 7.00
CA GLU A 129 15.60 -23.07 5.61
C GLU A 129 14.29 -22.28 5.40
N TYR A 130 13.32 -22.41 6.31
CA TYR A 130 12.10 -21.62 6.27
C TYR A 130 12.39 -20.11 6.39
N LEU A 131 13.17 -19.70 7.39
CA LEU A 131 13.43 -18.29 7.65
C LEU A 131 14.22 -17.65 6.49
N THR A 132 15.25 -18.31 5.95
CA THR A 132 16.02 -17.78 4.82
C THR A 132 15.13 -17.59 3.59
N GLN A 133 14.30 -18.58 3.24
CA GLN A 133 13.37 -18.47 2.10
C GLN A 133 12.31 -17.39 2.33
N SER A 134 11.72 -17.35 3.53
CA SER A 134 10.70 -16.37 3.92
C SER A 134 11.24 -14.94 3.85
N HIS A 135 12.42 -14.69 4.39
CA HIS A 135 13.05 -13.36 4.37
C HIS A 135 13.51 -12.95 2.97
N ALA A 136 14.00 -13.88 2.15
CA ALA A 136 14.33 -13.62 0.75
C ALA A 136 13.09 -13.20 -0.06
N LEU A 137 11.94 -13.86 0.19
CA LEU A 137 10.66 -13.47 -0.41
C LEU A 137 10.16 -12.13 0.14
N LEU A 138 10.29 -11.88 1.45
CA LEU A 138 9.92 -10.61 2.09
C LEU A 138 10.65 -9.44 1.43
N VAL A 139 11.96 -9.53 1.19
CA VAL A 139 12.74 -8.48 0.52
C VAL A 139 12.23 -8.23 -0.92
N LYS A 140 11.88 -9.29 -1.65
CA LYS A 140 11.35 -9.20 -3.01
C LYS A 140 9.93 -8.62 -3.06
N MET A 141 9.10 -8.91 -2.06
CA MET A 141 7.73 -8.41 -1.94
C MET A 141 7.70 -6.95 -1.47
N PHE A 142 8.64 -6.54 -0.62
CA PHE A 142 8.75 -5.20 -0.04
C PHE A 142 10.10 -4.55 -0.40
N PRO A 143 10.37 -4.28 -1.69
CA PRO A 143 11.69 -3.91 -2.19
C PRO A 143 12.26 -2.62 -1.59
N SER A 144 11.41 -1.68 -1.17
CA SER A 144 11.82 -0.45 -0.48
C SER A 144 12.93 0.33 -1.20
N THR A 145 12.77 0.54 -2.51
CA THR A 145 13.84 0.90 -3.46
C THR A 145 14.70 2.11 -3.07
N ASP A 146 14.09 3.07 -2.40
CA ASP A 146 14.64 4.39 -2.04
C ASP A 146 14.76 4.57 -0.52
N GLY A 147 14.57 3.52 0.28
CA GLY A 147 14.50 3.62 1.74
C GLY A 147 13.11 3.83 2.30
N SER A 148 12.11 4.13 1.45
CA SER A 148 10.70 4.09 1.86
C SER A 148 10.22 2.67 2.01
N PHE A 149 9.34 2.40 2.99
CA PHE A 149 8.62 1.15 3.01
C PHE A 149 7.55 1.12 1.91
N SER A 150 7.67 0.15 1.02
CA SER A 150 6.86 0.07 -0.21
C SER A 150 6.87 -1.33 -0.81
N ILE A 151 5.70 -1.76 -1.33
CA ILE A 151 5.60 -2.91 -2.26
C ILE A 151 5.85 -2.52 -3.72
N VAL A 152 5.79 -1.23 -4.03
CA VAL A 152 6.02 -0.67 -5.37
C VAL A 152 7.51 -0.56 -5.61
N SER A 153 7.91 -0.90 -6.83
CA SER A 153 9.28 -0.78 -7.29
C SER A 153 9.32 -0.39 -8.75
N GLY A 154 10.32 0.41 -9.13
CA GLY A 154 10.63 0.69 -10.53
C GLY A 154 11.05 -0.55 -11.31
N ARG A 155 11.35 -1.68 -10.65
CA ARG A 155 11.70 -2.93 -11.30
C ARG A 155 10.48 -3.59 -11.96
N GLN A 156 10.64 -3.99 -13.23
CA GLN A 156 9.57 -4.61 -14.01
C GLN A 156 9.26 -6.06 -13.60
N ASP A 157 10.16 -6.69 -12.85
CA ASP A 157 10.09 -8.07 -12.35
C ASP A 157 9.54 -8.17 -10.91
N SER A 158 9.05 -7.07 -10.32
CA SER A 158 8.36 -7.13 -9.02
C SER A 158 6.96 -7.75 -9.16
N ILE A 159 6.46 -8.36 -8.08
CA ILE A 159 5.10 -8.92 -8.02
C ILE A 159 4.06 -7.81 -8.22
N TYR A 160 4.28 -6.65 -7.60
CA TYR A 160 3.40 -5.49 -7.75
C TYR A 160 3.28 -5.07 -9.22
N SER A 161 4.43 -4.86 -9.89
CA SER A 161 4.49 -4.50 -11.31
C SER A 161 3.84 -5.53 -12.23
N PHE A 162 3.81 -6.81 -11.84
CA PHE A 162 3.10 -7.85 -12.59
C PHE A 162 1.59 -7.74 -12.43
N LEU A 163 1.11 -7.55 -11.20
CA LEU A 163 -0.31 -7.51 -10.87
C LEU A 163 -1.01 -6.28 -11.49
N ILE A 164 -0.37 -5.11 -11.49
CA ILE A 164 -1.00 -3.88 -12.01
C ILE A 164 -1.08 -3.82 -13.55
N LYS A 165 -0.54 -4.81 -14.27
CA LYS A 165 -0.63 -4.85 -15.75
C LYS A 165 -2.07 -5.01 -16.19
N ASP A 166 -2.48 -4.28 -17.22
CA ASP A 166 -3.86 -4.33 -17.73
C ASP A 166 -4.35 -5.76 -18.05
N ARG A 167 -3.46 -6.64 -18.54
CA ARG A 167 -3.77 -8.06 -18.83
C ARG A 167 -3.95 -8.95 -17.58
N VAL A 168 -3.47 -8.51 -16.43
CA VAL A 168 -3.49 -9.27 -15.15
C VAL A 168 -4.53 -8.70 -14.20
N LYS A 169 -4.79 -7.38 -14.27
CA LYS A 169 -5.73 -6.64 -13.42
C LYS A 169 -7.11 -7.33 -13.23
N PRO A 170 -7.73 -7.94 -14.26
CA PRO A 170 -9.00 -8.66 -14.08
C PRO A 170 -8.91 -9.88 -13.16
N GLU A 171 -7.73 -10.51 -13.06
CA GLU A 171 -7.49 -11.74 -12.29
C GLU A 171 -6.80 -11.47 -10.94
N CYS A 172 -6.38 -10.23 -10.67
CA CYS A 172 -5.62 -9.88 -9.47
C CYS A 172 -6.28 -10.28 -8.17
N MET A 173 -7.60 -10.09 -8.04
CA MET A 173 -8.32 -10.43 -6.81
C MET A 173 -8.35 -11.94 -6.58
N HIS A 174 -8.44 -12.75 -7.65
CA HIS A 174 -8.32 -14.21 -7.55
C HIS A 174 -6.90 -14.66 -7.20
N ILE A 175 -5.87 -13.99 -7.75
CA ILE A 175 -4.48 -14.25 -7.36
C ILE A 175 -4.28 -13.95 -5.86
N MET A 176 -4.78 -12.80 -5.37
CA MET A 176 -4.70 -12.43 -3.96
C MET A 176 -5.46 -13.40 -3.06
N ALA A 177 -6.67 -13.80 -3.46
CA ALA A 177 -7.48 -14.76 -2.73
C ALA A 177 -6.79 -16.12 -2.62
N ALA A 178 -6.15 -16.59 -3.69
CA ALA A 178 -5.43 -17.85 -3.68
C ALA A 178 -4.16 -17.79 -2.79
N LEU A 179 -3.40 -16.68 -2.83
CA LEU A 179 -2.27 -16.47 -1.90
C LEU A 179 -2.73 -16.43 -0.44
N PHE A 180 -3.85 -15.76 -0.17
CA PHE A 180 -4.46 -15.70 1.16
C PHE A 180 -4.80 -17.11 1.67
N LEU A 181 -5.51 -17.91 0.87
CA LEU A 181 -5.91 -19.27 1.25
C LEU A 181 -4.68 -20.17 1.49
N LEU A 182 -3.67 -20.11 0.62
CA LEU A 182 -2.40 -20.82 0.82
C LEU A 182 -1.75 -20.43 2.17
N SER A 183 -1.76 -19.14 2.53
CA SER A 183 -1.22 -18.67 3.82
C SER A 183 -2.03 -19.16 5.02
N GLU A 184 -3.34 -19.35 4.85
CA GLU A 184 -4.26 -19.91 5.86
C GLU A 184 -4.27 -21.46 5.88
N GLN A 185 -3.23 -22.09 5.31
CA GLN A 185 -3.03 -23.53 5.33
C GLN A 185 -4.10 -24.30 4.55
N VAL A 186 -4.55 -23.73 3.42
CA VAL A 186 -5.46 -24.38 2.46
C VAL A 186 -4.70 -24.67 1.18
N ASP A 187 -4.63 -25.93 0.76
CA ASP A 187 -4.04 -26.30 -0.52
C ASP A 187 -4.97 -25.93 -1.67
N VAL A 188 -4.56 -24.91 -2.43
CA VAL A 188 -5.24 -24.46 -3.65
C VAL A 188 -4.58 -25.11 -4.87
N SER A 189 -5.40 -25.68 -5.75
CA SER A 189 -4.93 -26.45 -6.91
C SER A 189 -4.52 -25.55 -8.08
N PHE A 190 -3.23 -25.20 -8.11
CA PHE A 190 -2.60 -24.53 -9.25
C PHE A 190 -2.03 -25.52 -10.26
N THR A 191 -2.15 -25.19 -11.55
CA THR A 191 -1.34 -25.82 -12.60
C THR A 191 -0.26 -24.84 -13.05
N ILE A 192 1.01 -25.23 -12.88
CA ILE A 192 2.17 -24.50 -13.42
C ILE A 192 2.66 -25.29 -14.63
N GLU A 193 2.32 -24.83 -15.83
CA GLU A 193 2.70 -25.49 -17.08
C GLU A 193 4.09 -25.01 -17.57
N THR A 194 4.63 -25.71 -18.57
CA THR A 194 5.86 -25.29 -19.27
C THR A 194 5.75 -23.84 -19.74
N LYS A 195 6.85 -23.08 -19.61
CA LYS A 195 6.93 -21.62 -19.84
C LYS A 195 6.30 -20.72 -18.77
N LYS A 196 6.17 -21.19 -17.51
CA LYS A 196 5.73 -20.35 -16.36
C LYS A 196 4.29 -19.85 -16.52
N LYS A 197 3.43 -20.67 -17.15
CA LYS A 197 2.01 -20.39 -17.26
C LYS A 197 1.31 -20.82 -15.97
N LEU A 198 0.62 -19.88 -15.32
CA LEU A 198 -0.12 -20.11 -14.10
C LEU A 198 -1.61 -20.22 -14.41
N VAL A 199 -2.22 -21.35 -14.05
CA VAL A 199 -3.66 -21.59 -14.25
C VAL A 199 -4.30 -22.04 -12.94
N LEU A 200 -5.44 -21.45 -12.62
CA LEU A 200 -6.34 -21.88 -11.56
C LEU A 200 -7.75 -22.02 -12.15
N LYS A 201 -8.30 -23.22 -12.08
CA LYS A 201 -9.65 -23.56 -12.56
C LYS A 201 -10.51 -24.03 -11.41
N SER A 202 -11.82 -24.01 -11.63
CA SER A 202 -12.77 -24.63 -10.72
C SER A 202 -12.56 -26.13 -10.56
N ALA A 203 -13.09 -26.70 -9.48
CA ALA A 203 -12.90 -28.12 -9.19
C ALA A 203 -13.50 -29.03 -10.27
N ASP A 204 -14.52 -28.57 -10.99
CA ASP A 204 -15.11 -29.23 -12.16
C ASP A 204 -14.39 -28.90 -13.49
N GLY A 205 -13.42 -27.98 -13.47
CA GLY A 205 -12.64 -27.52 -14.62
C GLY A 205 -13.38 -26.59 -15.59
N THR A 206 -14.62 -26.19 -15.31
CA THR A 206 -15.47 -25.38 -16.22
C THR A 206 -15.10 -23.91 -16.21
N THR A 207 -14.82 -23.37 -15.03
CA THR A 207 -14.49 -21.96 -14.81
C THR A 207 -12.98 -21.81 -14.68
N THR A 208 -12.42 -20.78 -15.31
CA THR A 208 -11.00 -20.44 -15.17
C THR A 208 -10.87 -19.11 -14.46
N TYR A 209 -10.39 -19.12 -13.22
CA TYR A 209 -10.24 -17.92 -12.39
C TYR A 209 -8.92 -17.18 -12.66
N ILE A 210 -7.86 -17.94 -12.95
CA ILE A 210 -6.54 -17.41 -13.27
C ILE A 210 -6.05 -18.10 -14.53
N ASN A 211 -5.64 -17.33 -15.54
CA ASN A 211 -5.02 -17.81 -16.76
C ASN A 211 -3.94 -16.85 -17.22
N GLN A 212 -2.73 -17.01 -16.66
CA GLN A 212 -1.59 -16.17 -16.96
C GLN A 212 -0.57 -16.93 -17.81
N PRO A 213 -0.49 -16.67 -19.13
CA PRO A 213 0.44 -17.39 -20.02
C PRO A 213 1.92 -17.20 -19.68
N ARG A 214 2.26 -16.08 -19.03
CA ARG A 214 3.63 -15.76 -18.60
C ARG A 214 3.57 -15.03 -17.27
N THR A 215 3.82 -15.78 -16.20
CA THR A 215 3.75 -15.33 -14.81
C THR A 215 5.09 -14.75 -14.34
N ASN A 216 5.03 -13.94 -13.29
CA ASN A 216 6.19 -13.42 -12.59
C ASN A 216 6.92 -14.52 -11.80
N GLU A 217 8.26 -14.53 -11.86
CA GLU A 217 9.08 -15.55 -11.18
C GLU A 217 8.98 -15.47 -9.66
N ASN A 218 9.00 -14.26 -9.10
CA ASN A 218 8.88 -14.06 -7.66
C ASN A 218 7.51 -14.50 -7.14
N LEU A 219 6.43 -14.30 -7.92
CA LEU A 219 5.10 -14.81 -7.60
C LEU A 219 5.05 -16.35 -7.62
N LEU A 220 5.69 -16.99 -8.60
CA LEU A 220 5.77 -18.46 -8.64
C LEU A 220 6.57 -19.00 -7.45
N SER A 221 7.73 -18.41 -7.13
CA SER A 221 8.51 -18.78 -5.96
C SER A 221 7.73 -18.60 -4.64
N LEU A 222 6.90 -17.55 -4.55
CA LEU A 222 6.02 -17.35 -3.39
C LEU A 222 4.96 -18.46 -3.28
N ILE A 223 4.31 -18.83 -4.38
CA ILE A 223 3.33 -19.93 -4.41
C ILE A 223 4.00 -21.25 -4.02
N GLU A 224 5.16 -21.57 -4.59
CA GLU A 224 5.92 -22.77 -4.28
C GLU A 224 6.34 -22.82 -2.81
N PHE A 225 6.82 -21.70 -2.26
CA PHE A 225 7.15 -21.57 -0.84
C PHE A 225 5.93 -21.82 0.05
N LEU A 226 4.80 -21.17 -0.22
CA LEU A 226 3.59 -21.36 0.58
C LEU A 226 3.13 -22.82 0.53
N LYS A 227 3.09 -23.44 -0.66
CA LYS A 227 2.70 -24.85 -0.83
C LYS A 227 3.65 -25.82 -0.11
N LYS A 228 4.95 -25.52 -0.08
CA LYS A 228 5.95 -26.34 0.64
C LYS A 228 5.63 -26.42 2.14
N TYR A 229 5.11 -25.35 2.72
CA TYR A 229 4.79 -25.23 4.14
C TYR A 229 3.28 -25.17 4.41
N ILE A 230 2.47 -25.95 3.68
CA ILE A 230 1.10 -26.28 4.07
C ILE A 230 1.12 -27.56 4.92
N ASP A 231 0.46 -27.50 6.07
CA ASP A 231 0.23 -28.67 6.92
C ASP A 231 -0.82 -29.60 6.31
N ASN A 232 -0.39 -30.43 5.36
CA ASN A 232 -1.17 -31.57 4.89
C ASN A 232 -0.98 -32.69 5.92
N GLU A 233 -2.04 -33.07 6.66
CA GLU A 233 -2.14 -34.06 7.78
C GLU A 233 -1.44 -35.43 7.56
N GLY A 234 -0.17 -35.48 7.13
CA GLY A 234 0.51 -36.71 6.75
C GLY A 234 1.82 -36.59 5.98
N VAL A 235 2.26 -35.41 5.51
CA VAL A 235 3.50 -35.34 4.70
C VAL A 235 4.74 -34.95 5.52
N ASN A 236 4.64 -34.05 6.51
CA ASN A 236 5.75 -33.76 7.43
C ASN A 236 5.35 -32.90 8.66
N PRO A 237 4.68 -33.46 9.68
CA PRO A 237 4.38 -32.73 10.94
C PRO A 237 5.65 -32.16 11.60
N SER A 238 6.79 -32.85 11.45
CA SER A 238 8.10 -32.43 11.94
C SER A 238 8.75 -31.25 11.19
N ALA A 239 8.16 -30.79 10.08
CA ALA A 239 8.63 -29.59 9.36
C ALA A 239 7.95 -28.31 9.87
N MET A 240 6.82 -28.43 10.58
CA MET A 240 6.09 -27.32 11.21
C MET A 240 6.47 -27.10 12.67
N GLU A 241 7.04 -28.13 13.31
CA GLU A 241 7.44 -28.07 14.71
C GLU A 241 8.54 -27.01 14.90
N GLY A 242 8.27 -26.01 15.76
CA GLY A 242 9.18 -24.88 16.00
C GLY A 242 9.09 -23.73 14.98
N LEU A 243 8.20 -23.82 13.98
CA LEU A 243 7.90 -22.72 13.08
C LEU A 243 7.04 -21.64 13.77
N PRO A 244 7.13 -20.38 13.30
CA PRO A 244 6.36 -19.28 13.86
C PRO A 244 4.84 -19.50 13.75
N THR A 245 4.10 -19.11 14.77
CA THR A 245 2.63 -19.24 14.80
C THR A 245 1.94 -17.90 15.08
N VAL A 246 0.65 -17.83 14.73
CA VAL A 246 -0.20 -16.68 15.05
C VAL A 246 -0.42 -16.65 16.57
N PRO A 247 -0.27 -15.49 17.24
CA PRO A 247 -0.35 -15.42 18.69
C PRO A 247 -1.79 -15.60 19.14
N THR A 248 -1.98 -16.38 20.20
CA THR A 248 -3.28 -16.66 20.83
C THR A 248 -3.51 -15.85 22.11
N ASN A 249 -2.46 -15.19 22.60
CA ASN A 249 -2.49 -14.36 23.79
C ASN A 249 -1.47 -13.21 23.69
N TYR A 250 -1.53 -12.29 24.66
CA TYR A 250 -0.67 -11.10 24.68
C TYR A 250 0.82 -11.45 24.83
N GLU A 251 1.18 -12.43 25.65
CA GLU A 251 2.58 -12.83 25.86
C GLU A 251 3.21 -13.34 24.56
N GLN A 252 2.50 -14.20 23.82
CA GLN A 252 2.90 -14.66 22.49
C GLN A 252 2.96 -13.52 21.46
N PHE A 253 2.05 -12.55 21.54
CA PHE A 253 2.12 -11.39 20.65
C PHE A 253 3.39 -10.57 20.89
N MET A 254 3.78 -10.39 22.16
CA MET A 254 4.96 -9.63 22.55
C MET A 254 6.29 -10.27 22.15
N THR A 255 6.33 -11.57 21.83
CA THR A 255 7.55 -12.21 21.29
C THR A 255 7.89 -11.70 19.89
N GLY A 256 6.90 -11.20 19.15
CA GLY A 256 7.06 -10.78 17.75
C GLY A 256 7.29 -11.93 16.77
N GLU A 257 7.27 -13.19 17.20
CA GLU A 257 7.50 -14.34 16.31
C GLU A 257 6.48 -14.41 15.16
N PHE A 258 5.26 -13.91 15.40
CA PHE A 258 4.21 -13.85 14.39
C PHE A 258 4.61 -13.07 13.12
N LEU A 259 5.60 -12.16 13.21
CA LEU A 259 6.13 -11.43 12.07
C LEU A 259 6.83 -12.34 11.05
N ASN A 260 7.20 -13.55 11.44
CA ASN A 260 7.81 -14.56 10.58
C ASN A 260 6.77 -15.53 9.96
N THR A 261 5.48 -15.34 10.22
CA THR A 261 4.41 -16.21 9.68
C THR A 261 4.06 -15.84 8.24
N SER A 262 3.72 -16.85 7.43
CA SER A 262 3.17 -16.65 6.08
C SER A 262 1.88 -15.82 6.10
N GLN A 263 1.04 -15.98 7.13
CA GLN A 263 -0.17 -15.19 7.32
C GLN A 263 0.16 -13.69 7.45
N PHE A 264 1.13 -13.33 8.29
CA PHE A 264 1.54 -11.93 8.43
C PHE A 264 2.11 -11.36 7.13
N LEU A 265 2.97 -12.12 6.43
CA LEU A 265 3.57 -11.70 5.16
C LEU A 265 2.50 -11.43 4.10
N ILE A 266 1.60 -12.38 3.86
CA ILE A 266 0.58 -12.29 2.83
C ILE A 266 -0.50 -11.26 3.17
N GLN A 267 -1.00 -11.24 4.41
CA GLN A 267 -2.02 -10.26 4.81
C GLN A 267 -1.48 -8.82 4.76
N SER A 268 -0.20 -8.61 5.13
CA SER A 268 0.43 -7.29 4.98
C SER A 268 0.53 -6.90 3.51
N TYR A 269 0.91 -7.83 2.64
CA TYR A 269 1.01 -7.54 1.20
C TYR A 269 -0.35 -7.21 0.57
N ILE A 270 -1.40 -7.95 0.93
CA ILE A 270 -2.78 -7.69 0.48
C ILE A 270 -3.24 -6.30 0.95
N TYR A 271 -2.98 -5.95 2.20
CA TYR A 271 -3.34 -4.63 2.76
C TYR A 271 -2.60 -3.48 2.06
N GLU A 272 -1.31 -3.65 1.75
CA GLU A 272 -0.54 -2.65 1.00
C GLU A 272 -0.93 -2.58 -0.49
N PHE A 273 -1.53 -3.63 -1.04
CA PHE A 273 -1.89 -3.71 -2.46
C PHE A 273 -3.30 -3.22 -2.77
N ILE A 274 -4.29 -3.56 -1.95
CA ILE A 274 -5.70 -3.24 -2.20
C ILE A 274 -6.04 -1.91 -1.53
N ASP A 275 -6.32 -0.90 -2.35
CA ASP A 275 -6.46 0.49 -1.93
C ASP A 275 -7.89 1.03 -1.95
N THR A 276 -8.86 0.23 -2.43
CA THR A 276 -10.24 0.67 -2.65
C THR A 276 -11.21 -0.35 -2.08
N LYS A 277 -12.30 0.15 -1.48
CA LYS A 277 -13.36 -0.67 -0.89
C LYS A 277 -13.91 -1.69 -1.88
N GLU A 278 -14.17 -1.26 -3.12
CA GLU A 278 -14.76 -2.09 -4.17
C GLU A 278 -13.84 -3.26 -4.53
N ASN A 279 -12.52 -3.04 -4.63
CA ASN A 279 -11.57 -4.11 -4.88
C ASN A 279 -11.41 -5.02 -3.66
N TYR A 280 -11.49 -4.47 -2.43
CA TYR A 280 -11.45 -5.30 -1.23
C TYR A 280 -12.65 -6.23 -1.11
N ILE A 281 -13.86 -5.75 -1.43
CA ILE A 281 -15.06 -6.58 -1.53
C ILE A 281 -14.90 -7.67 -2.60
N LYS A 282 -14.37 -7.33 -3.79
CA LYS A 282 -14.07 -8.32 -4.83
C LYS A 282 -13.06 -9.38 -4.37
N PHE A 283 -12.04 -8.98 -3.61
CA PHE A 283 -11.09 -9.90 -3.01
C PHE A 283 -11.76 -10.86 -2.02
N VAL A 284 -12.60 -10.35 -1.12
CA VAL A 284 -13.35 -11.18 -0.16
C VAL A 284 -14.29 -12.16 -0.87
N ASN A 285 -14.99 -11.70 -1.92
CA ASN A 285 -15.82 -12.57 -2.76
C ASN A 285 -15.00 -13.64 -3.48
N ALA A 286 -13.80 -13.31 -3.97
CA ALA A 286 -12.90 -14.28 -4.58
C ALA A 286 -12.40 -15.31 -3.55
N VAL A 287 -12.11 -14.89 -2.31
CA VAL A 287 -11.78 -15.83 -1.21
C VAL A 287 -12.94 -16.78 -0.95
N TYR A 288 -14.15 -16.27 -0.80
CA TYR A 288 -15.35 -17.10 -0.58
C TYR A 288 -15.59 -18.08 -1.73
N THR A 289 -15.49 -17.60 -2.97
CA THR A 289 -15.65 -18.42 -4.18
C THR A 289 -14.64 -19.56 -4.22
N LEU A 290 -13.35 -19.26 -4.05
CA LEU A 290 -12.30 -20.27 -4.06
C LEU A 290 -12.40 -21.22 -2.86
N LEU A 291 -12.84 -20.75 -1.70
CA LEU A 291 -13.04 -21.58 -0.51
C LEU A 291 -14.09 -22.68 -0.78
N ASN A 292 -15.23 -22.30 -1.35
CA ASN A 292 -16.33 -23.23 -1.65
C ASN A 292 -16.01 -24.19 -2.80
N ASP A 293 -15.31 -23.69 -3.81
CA ASP A 293 -15.05 -24.46 -5.03
C ASP A 293 -13.81 -25.36 -4.89
N GLN A 294 -12.74 -24.91 -4.22
CA GLN A 294 -11.46 -25.64 -4.18
C GLN A 294 -11.32 -26.58 -2.99
N ILE A 295 -11.98 -26.31 -1.87
CA ILE A 295 -11.75 -27.08 -0.65
C ILE A 295 -12.70 -28.27 -0.55
N LYS A 296 -12.14 -29.47 -0.73
CA LYS A 296 -12.87 -30.73 -0.52
C LYS A 296 -12.76 -31.27 0.91
N ASN A 297 -11.79 -30.80 1.68
CA ASN A 297 -11.61 -31.19 3.08
C ASN A 297 -12.54 -30.36 3.97
N GLU A 298 -13.61 -30.98 4.45
CA GLU A 298 -14.65 -30.36 5.30
C GLU A 298 -14.06 -29.69 6.55
N LYS A 299 -13.10 -30.32 7.23
CA LYS A 299 -12.47 -29.73 8.43
C LYS A 299 -11.69 -28.46 8.11
N SER A 300 -10.89 -28.46 7.04
CA SER A 300 -10.12 -27.29 6.63
C SER A 300 -11.04 -26.17 6.16
N TYR A 301 -12.08 -26.52 5.41
CA TYR A 301 -13.13 -25.62 4.96
C TYR A 301 -13.82 -24.93 6.14
N GLU A 302 -14.41 -25.69 7.07
CA GLU A 302 -15.12 -25.15 8.24
C GLU A 302 -14.21 -24.27 9.11
N ARG A 303 -12.95 -24.71 9.32
CA ARG A 303 -11.96 -23.97 10.10
C ARG A 303 -11.67 -22.60 9.48
N VAL A 304 -11.50 -22.51 8.16
CA VAL A 304 -11.17 -21.25 7.50
C VAL A 304 -12.41 -20.39 7.30
N LEU A 305 -13.55 -20.99 6.95
CA LEU A 305 -14.83 -20.29 6.80
C LEU A 305 -15.22 -19.59 8.11
N SER A 306 -15.19 -20.30 9.25
CA SER A 306 -15.55 -19.74 10.57
C SER A 306 -14.56 -18.67 11.07
N LYS A 307 -13.29 -18.74 10.66
CA LYS A 307 -12.31 -17.67 10.93
C LYS A 307 -12.56 -16.42 10.08
N CYS A 308 -12.99 -16.60 8.84
CA CYS A 308 -13.12 -15.53 7.86
C CYS A 308 -14.47 -14.82 7.93
N PHE A 309 -15.54 -15.55 8.25
CA PHE A 309 -16.91 -15.07 8.12
C PHE A 309 -17.76 -15.36 9.36
N ILE A 310 -18.78 -14.52 9.56
CA ILE A 310 -19.85 -14.75 10.54
C ILE A 310 -21.21 -14.47 9.92
N GLN A 311 -22.24 -15.08 10.50
CA GLN A 311 -23.63 -14.72 10.22
C GLN A 311 -23.95 -13.33 10.80
N GLU A 312 -24.76 -12.54 10.09
CA GLU A 312 -25.18 -11.20 10.54
C GLU A 312 -25.78 -11.20 11.94
N SER A 313 -26.59 -12.20 12.24
CA SER A 313 -27.22 -12.40 13.54
C SER A 313 -26.22 -12.56 14.69
N ALA A 314 -24.99 -13.01 14.42
CA ALA A 314 -23.94 -13.19 15.44
C ALA A 314 -23.19 -11.89 15.76
N ARG A 315 -23.30 -10.85 14.93
CA ARG A 315 -22.54 -9.60 15.05
C ARG A 315 -22.68 -8.89 16.41
N PRO A 316 -23.88 -8.77 17.03
CA PRO A 316 -24.02 -8.08 18.31
C PRO A 316 -23.20 -8.67 19.46
N SER A 317 -22.77 -9.94 19.35
CA SER A 317 -21.94 -10.61 20.35
C SER A 317 -20.44 -10.31 20.23
N LYS A 318 -20.00 -9.61 19.18
CA LYS A 318 -18.59 -9.33 18.89
C LYS A 318 -18.21 -7.91 19.30
N ILE A 319 -16.96 -7.76 19.76
CA ILE A 319 -16.40 -6.45 20.08
C ILE A 319 -16.20 -5.67 18.78
N ASN A 320 -16.70 -4.43 18.73
CA ASN A 320 -16.48 -3.56 17.59
C ASN A 320 -15.13 -2.83 17.71
N HIS A 321 -14.04 -3.54 17.42
CA HIS A 321 -12.69 -2.97 17.42
C HIS A 321 -12.56 -1.78 16.46
N THR A 322 -13.21 -1.85 15.29
CA THR A 322 -13.18 -0.77 14.30
C THR A 322 -13.73 0.53 14.86
N LYS A 323 -14.83 0.48 15.61
CA LYS A 323 -15.40 1.65 16.29
C LYS A 323 -14.41 2.28 17.26
N ASN A 324 -13.74 1.48 18.10
CA ASN A 324 -12.76 2.01 19.05
C ASN A 324 -11.60 2.75 18.34
N ILE A 325 -11.12 2.23 17.21
CA ILE A 325 -10.08 2.87 16.41
C ILE A 325 -10.62 4.14 15.70
N CYS A 326 -11.87 4.12 15.23
CA CYS A 326 -12.52 5.33 14.69
C CYS A 326 -12.66 6.42 15.75
N ASP A 327 -13.13 6.08 16.95
CA ASP A 327 -13.30 7.05 18.05
C ASP A 327 -11.95 7.67 18.45
N LEU A 328 -10.87 6.88 18.44
CA LEU A 328 -9.50 7.38 18.64
C LEU A 328 -9.10 8.35 17.51
N LYS A 329 -9.34 7.98 16.25
CA LYS A 329 -9.05 8.83 15.09
C LYS A 329 -9.80 10.15 15.16
N ASP A 330 -11.11 10.12 15.42
CA ASP A 330 -11.96 11.30 15.55
C ASP A 330 -11.47 12.23 16.66
N THR A 331 -10.98 11.65 17.76
CA THR A 331 -10.37 12.39 18.87
C THR A 331 -9.09 13.09 18.42
N ILE A 332 -8.23 12.42 17.64
CA ILE A 332 -7.00 13.01 17.08
C ILE A 332 -7.35 14.12 16.07
N ASP A 333 -8.27 13.85 15.14
CA ASP A 333 -8.70 14.78 14.10
C ASP A 333 -9.41 16.02 14.68
N LYS A 334 -9.95 15.92 15.90
CA LYS A 334 -10.45 17.08 16.66
C LYS A 334 -9.40 18.17 16.85
N TYR A 335 -8.13 17.79 17.02
CA TYR A 335 -7.02 18.71 17.31
C TYR A 335 -6.08 18.91 16.12
N LYS A 336 -6.48 18.49 14.91
CA LYS A 336 -5.67 18.56 13.70
C LYS A 336 -5.51 19.98 13.16
N ILE A 337 -4.29 20.51 13.25
CA ILE A 337 -3.91 21.87 12.78
C ILE A 337 -3.32 21.84 11.36
N PHE A 338 -2.89 20.67 10.89
CA PHE A 338 -2.24 20.46 9.59
C PHE A 338 -2.99 19.37 8.80
N PRO A 339 -3.02 19.37 7.46
CA PRO A 339 -3.73 18.32 6.70
C PRO A 339 -3.14 16.92 6.89
N PHE A 340 -1.91 16.81 7.39
CA PHE A 340 -1.21 15.55 7.65
C PHE A 340 -0.74 15.49 9.11
N MET A 341 -0.92 14.34 9.76
CA MET A 341 -0.52 14.12 11.16
C MET A 341 0.90 13.55 11.28
N ASP A 342 1.31 12.73 10.32
CA ASP A 342 2.60 12.08 10.26
C ASP A 342 2.98 11.81 8.79
N SER A 343 4.19 11.30 8.57
CA SER A 343 4.73 11.09 7.22
C SER A 343 3.98 10.02 6.41
N SER A 344 3.24 9.11 7.04
CA SER A 344 2.44 8.09 6.34
C SER A 344 1.21 8.65 5.65
N GLN A 345 0.75 9.86 6.02
CA GLN A 345 -0.40 10.52 5.41
C GLN A 345 -0.03 11.38 4.19
N LEU A 346 1.26 11.53 3.91
CA LEU A 346 1.69 12.34 2.77
C LEU A 346 1.47 11.59 1.45
N PRO A 347 1.07 12.30 0.38
CA PRO A 347 0.90 11.68 -0.92
C PRO A 347 2.18 10.98 -1.36
N SER A 348 1.98 9.73 -1.72
CA SER A 348 2.99 8.74 -1.97
C SER A 348 3.14 8.53 -3.47
N TYR A 349 4.33 8.55 -4.07
CA TYR A 349 4.41 8.43 -5.52
C TYR A 349 3.91 7.05 -6.01
N THR A 350 3.38 6.98 -7.22
CA THR A 350 2.89 5.76 -7.87
C THR A 350 3.08 5.83 -9.39
N ARG A 351 2.77 4.74 -10.10
CA ARG A 351 2.81 4.70 -11.56
C ARG A 351 1.45 5.07 -12.15
N VAL A 352 1.36 6.25 -12.75
CA VAL A 352 0.12 6.80 -13.34
C VAL A 352 0.15 6.75 -14.86
N LYS A 353 -1.03 6.86 -15.48
CA LYS A 353 -1.17 7.06 -16.93
C LYS A 353 -0.77 8.48 -17.32
N ALA A 354 -0.18 8.62 -18.51
CA ALA A 354 -0.03 9.93 -19.13
C ALA A 354 -1.38 10.52 -19.50
N TYR A 355 -1.52 11.83 -19.39
CA TYR A 355 -2.73 12.57 -19.76
C TYR A 355 -2.49 13.38 -21.04
N ASP A 356 -3.39 13.25 -22.00
CA ASP A 356 -3.42 14.05 -23.22
C ASP A 356 -4.42 15.20 -23.01
N ARG A 357 -3.89 16.41 -22.76
CA ARG A 357 -4.72 17.60 -22.49
C ARG A 357 -5.44 18.09 -23.74
N GLU A 358 -4.91 17.85 -24.93
CA GLU A 358 -5.56 18.26 -26.19
C GLU A 358 -6.81 17.41 -26.46
N LYS A 359 -6.73 16.11 -26.18
CA LYS A 359 -7.87 15.18 -26.33
C LYS A 359 -8.76 15.05 -25.10
N GLY A 360 -8.27 15.45 -23.94
CA GLY A 360 -8.99 15.36 -22.67
C GLY A 360 -9.10 13.93 -22.13
N GLU A 361 -8.14 13.06 -22.43
CA GLU A 361 -8.20 11.63 -22.08
C GLU A 361 -6.88 11.11 -21.50
N PHE A 362 -6.97 10.03 -20.71
CA PHE A 362 -5.80 9.29 -20.27
C PHE A 362 -5.34 8.32 -21.34
N ILE A 363 -4.02 8.28 -21.56
CA ILE A 363 -3.40 7.44 -22.57
C ILE A 363 -3.28 6.02 -22.02
N ASN A 364 -4.11 5.10 -22.52
CA ASN A 364 -4.08 3.68 -22.15
C ASN A 364 -2.93 2.95 -22.87
N ASN A 365 -1.68 3.31 -22.53
CA ASN A 365 -0.48 2.64 -23.00
C ASN A 365 0.52 2.45 -21.85
N GLU A 366 0.82 1.19 -21.51
CA GLU A 366 1.72 0.81 -20.43
C GLU A 366 3.14 1.38 -20.56
N SER A 367 3.69 1.47 -21.78
CA SER A 367 5.02 2.06 -22.00
C SER A 367 5.02 3.58 -21.73
N ARG A 368 3.83 4.19 -21.79
CA ARG A 368 3.64 5.62 -21.53
C ARG A 368 3.30 5.95 -20.09
N LYS A 369 3.02 4.97 -19.21
CA LYS A 369 2.95 5.21 -17.76
C LYS A 369 4.28 5.73 -17.20
N TYR A 370 4.23 6.54 -16.16
CA TYR A 370 5.41 7.16 -15.55
C TYR A 370 5.29 7.24 -14.02
N SER A 371 6.40 7.50 -13.33
CA SER A 371 6.46 7.64 -11.87
C SER A 371 6.16 9.07 -11.48
N ASN A 372 5.07 9.32 -10.76
CA ASN A 372 4.58 10.68 -10.50
C ASN A 372 5.22 11.35 -9.26
N CYS A 373 6.53 11.20 -9.08
CA CYS A 373 7.21 11.60 -7.84
C CYS A 373 7.07 13.09 -7.52
N VAL A 374 7.31 13.95 -8.51
CA VAL A 374 7.21 15.41 -8.35
C VAL A 374 5.76 15.84 -8.19
N GLU A 375 4.86 15.20 -8.93
CA GLU A 375 3.43 15.41 -8.85
C GLU A 375 2.88 15.07 -7.46
N ALA A 376 3.24 13.93 -6.88
CA ALA A 376 2.84 13.54 -5.53
C ALA A 376 3.36 14.54 -4.48
N ALA A 377 4.60 15.00 -4.60
CA ALA A 377 5.16 16.03 -3.73
C ALA A 377 4.38 17.35 -3.82
N LEU A 378 4.04 17.78 -5.05
CA LEU A 378 3.22 18.96 -5.30
C LEU A 378 1.82 18.82 -4.71
N LEU A 379 1.19 17.63 -4.79
CA LEU A 379 -0.10 17.39 -4.14
C LEU A 379 -0.01 17.63 -2.63
N GLY A 380 1.02 17.09 -1.98
CA GLY A 380 1.24 17.30 -0.56
C GLY A 380 1.41 18.79 -0.21
N LEU A 381 2.21 19.51 -0.98
CA LEU A 381 2.45 20.94 -0.79
C LEU A 381 1.17 21.76 -0.99
N VAL A 382 0.43 21.51 -2.07
CA VAL A 382 -0.78 22.26 -2.39
C VAL A 382 -1.89 21.97 -1.37
N CYS A 383 -2.05 20.71 -0.92
CA CYS A 383 -2.92 20.37 0.20
C CYS A 383 -2.62 21.22 1.44
N CYS A 384 -1.34 21.47 1.76
CA CYS A 384 -0.96 22.36 2.87
C CYS A 384 -1.37 23.82 2.64
N LEU A 385 -1.19 24.32 1.41
CA LEU A 385 -1.51 25.71 1.06
C LEU A 385 -3.00 26.01 1.12
N VAL A 386 -3.85 25.05 0.72
CA VAL A 386 -5.30 25.25 0.66
C VAL A 386 -6.03 24.74 1.90
N TYR A 387 -5.35 24.12 2.87
CA TYR A 387 -6.00 23.62 4.09
C TYR A 387 -6.44 24.77 5.01
N ASP A 388 -7.73 24.81 5.35
CA ASP A 388 -8.30 25.71 6.34
C ASP A 388 -8.43 24.98 7.69
N PRO A 389 -7.57 25.25 8.69
CA PRO A 389 -7.60 24.55 9.96
C PRO A 389 -8.87 24.83 10.79
N ASN A 390 -9.58 25.94 10.52
CA ASN A 390 -10.83 26.23 11.23
C ASN A 390 -11.98 25.39 10.69
N LYS A 391 -12.03 25.21 9.36
CA LYS A 391 -13.03 24.38 8.68
C LYS A 391 -12.65 22.90 8.65
N LYS A 392 -11.36 22.59 8.85
CA LYS A 392 -10.74 21.25 8.69
C LYS A 392 -10.94 20.66 7.29
N LYS A 393 -10.97 21.54 6.29
CA LYS A 393 -11.25 21.23 4.89
C LYS A 393 -10.30 22.01 4.00
N TYR A 394 -10.11 21.52 2.80
CA TYR A 394 -9.46 22.29 1.76
C TYR A 394 -10.39 23.41 1.28
N ASN A 395 -9.84 24.61 1.13
CA ASN A 395 -10.55 25.83 0.82
C ASN A 395 -9.79 26.60 -0.27
N THR A 396 -10.39 26.64 -1.46
CA THR A 396 -9.84 27.31 -2.65
C THR A 396 -10.52 28.66 -2.94
N ASP A 397 -11.37 29.17 -2.04
CA ASP A 397 -12.13 30.43 -2.22
C ASP A 397 -11.22 31.65 -2.44
N HIS A 398 -9.99 31.58 -1.92
CA HIS A 398 -9.00 32.63 -2.03
C HIS A 398 -8.28 32.64 -3.39
N LEU A 399 -8.43 31.60 -4.21
CA LEU A 399 -7.82 31.51 -5.53
C LEU A 399 -8.68 32.24 -6.57
N PRO A 400 -8.06 32.91 -7.57
CA PRO A 400 -8.78 33.53 -8.69
C PRO A 400 -9.76 32.57 -9.33
N ASP A 401 -10.87 33.07 -9.86
CA ASP A 401 -11.83 32.26 -10.61
C ASP A 401 -11.60 32.45 -12.11
N ASN A 402 -10.65 31.70 -12.67
CA ASN A 402 -10.27 31.79 -14.07
C ASN A 402 -10.05 30.38 -14.67
N LYS A 403 -9.76 30.31 -15.97
CA LYS A 403 -9.58 29.03 -16.68
C LYS A 403 -8.38 28.23 -16.17
N GLU A 404 -7.34 28.89 -15.65
CA GLU A 404 -6.12 28.25 -15.18
C GLU A 404 -6.32 27.58 -13.82
N THR A 405 -7.06 28.23 -12.91
CA THR A 405 -7.34 27.70 -11.55
C THR A 405 -8.54 26.77 -11.50
N LYS A 406 -9.38 26.73 -12.53
CA LYS A 406 -10.59 25.90 -12.56
C LYS A 406 -10.32 24.41 -12.33
N PRO A 407 -9.35 23.75 -13.01
CA PRO A 407 -9.05 22.34 -12.74
C PRO A 407 -8.66 22.07 -11.28
N LEU A 408 -7.87 22.97 -10.68
CA LEU A 408 -7.46 22.89 -9.28
C LEU A 408 -8.65 23.04 -8.32
N LYS A 409 -9.54 23.99 -8.59
CA LYS A 409 -10.78 24.17 -7.81
C LYS A 409 -11.68 22.94 -7.92
N ASP A 410 -11.85 22.39 -9.11
CA ASP A 410 -12.69 21.22 -9.34
C ASP A 410 -12.10 19.97 -8.65
N PHE A 411 -10.78 19.82 -8.62
CA PHE A 411 -10.09 18.81 -7.83
C PHE A 411 -10.45 18.91 -6.33
N PHE A 412 -10.28 20.08 -5.70
CA PHE A 412 -10.58 20.23 -4.27
C PHE A 412 -12.08 20.28 -3.94
N LYS A 413 -12.97 20.44 -4.93
CA LYS A 413 -14.41 20.17 -4.75
C LYS A 413 -14.69 18.67 -4.65
N LYS A 414 -13.96 17.84 -5.41
CA LYS A 414 -14.06 16.37 -5.33
C LYS A 414 -13.38 15.84 -4.05
N TYR A 415 -12.21 16.37 -3.73
CA TYR A 415 -11.39 15.99 -2.57
C TYR A 415 -11.40 17.10 -1.53
N THR A 416 -12.52 17.30 -0.83
CA THR A 416 -12.74 18.44 0.08
C THR A 416 -12.04 18.34 1.44
N GLU A 417 -11.73 17.14 1.90
CA GLU A 417 -11.20 16.86 3.25
C GLU A 417 -9.86 16.13 3.17
N PRO A 418 -8.94 16.34 4.14
CA PRO A 418 -7.71 15.56 4.20
C PRO A 418 -7.98 14.08 4.40
N ARG A 419 -7.29 13.26 3.61
CA ARG A 419 -7.38 11.81 3.60
C ARG A 419 -6.21 11.17 4.33
N GLU A 420 -6.38 9.94 4.83
CA GLU A 420 -5.26 9.21 5.45
C GLU A 420 -4.29 8.61 4.43
N ALA A 421 -4.78 8.36 3.22
CA ALA A 421 -4.00 7.88 2.10
C ALA A 421 -4.49 8.54 0.81
N THR A 422 -3.61 8.67 -0.17
CA THR A 422 -3.97 9.14 -1.53
C THR A 422 -4.22 7.90 -2.38
N ASP A 423 -5.46 7.71 -2.83
CA ASP A 423 -5.82 6.58 -3.70
C ASP A 423 -5.32 6.75 -5.15
N TYR A 424 -5.32 5.66 -5.93
CA TYR A 424 -4.86 5.69 -7.32
C TYR A 424 -5.65 6.69 -8.19
N GLU A 425 -6.95 6.80 -7.99
CA GLU A 425 -7.81 7.72 -8.75
C GLU A 425 -7.48 9.18 -8.45
N MET A 426 -7.24 9.50 -7.18
CA MET A 426 -6.79 10.81 -6.73
C MET A 426 -5.43 11.17 -7.33
N HIS A 427 -4.52 10.20 -7.47
CA HIS A 427 -3.26 10.40 -8.18
C HIS A 427 -3.47 10.72 -9.67
N GLU A 428 -4.31 9.96 -10.39
CA GLU A 428 -4.61 10.24 -11.81
C GLU A 428 -5.29 11.60 -11.98
N ASP A 429 -6.28 11.92 -11.14
CA ASP A 429 -6.96 13.20 -11.13
C ASP A 429 -6.01 14.36 -10.86
N TRP A 430 -5.10 14.19 -9.90
CA TRP A 430 -4.11 15.21 -9.59
C TRP A 430 -3.13 15.41 -10.75
N CYS A 431 -2.62 14.34 -11.34
CA CYS A 431 -1.70 14.44 -12.48
C CYS A 431 -2.38 15.14 -13.67
N ARG A 432 -3.69 14.91 -13.87
CA ARG A 432 -4.48 15.66 -14.85
C ARG A 432 -4.54 17.17 -14.58
N VAL A 433 -4.56 17.61 -13.31
CA VAL A 433 -4.54 19.05 -12.96
C VAL A 433 -3.26 19.71 -13.48
N ILE A 434 -2.12 19.05 -13.32
CA ILE A 434 -0.77 19.64 -13.53
C ILE A 434 -0.03 19.17 -14.79
N ALA A 435 -0.60 18.26 -15.59
CA ALA A 435 -0.06 17.87 -16.89
C ALA A 435 -0.26 18.97 -17.95
N ASP A 436 0.71 19.22 -18.83
CA ASP A 436 0.62 20.20 -19.94
C ASP A 436 0.09 21.59 -19.51
N LEU A 437 0.62 22.14 -18.42
CA LEU A 437 0.31 23.51 -18.00
C LEU A 437 0.88 24.50 -19.01
N LYS A 438 0.11 25.55 -19.33
CA LYS A 438 0.48 26.57 -20.33
C LYS A 438 1.47 27.59 -19.75
N ASN A 439 2.68 27.14 -19.47
CA ASN A 439 3.81 27.94 -19.02
C ASN A 439 5.10 27.34 -19.59
N ASP A 440 5.80 28.11 -20.43
CA ASP A 440 7.01 27.68 -21.16
C ASP A 440 8.21 27.42 -20.24
N LYS A 441 8.14 27.87 -18.99
CA LYS A 441 9.17 27.65 -17.97
C LYS A 441 8.99 26.33 -17.21
N ILE A 442 7.84 25.67 -17.36
CA ILE A 442 7.60 24.36 -16.77
C ILE A 442 8.22 23.29 -17.68
N LEU A 443 9.06 22.46 -17.07
CA LEU A 443 9.77 21.38 -17.72
C LEU A 443 9.10 20.04 -17.40
N TYR A 444 8.85 19.29 -18.46
CA TYR A 444 8.31 17.93 -18.44
C TYR A 444 9.32 17.00 -19.11
N LEU A 445 9.59 15.86 -18.49
CA LEU A 445 10.52 14.84 -18.95
C LEU A 445 9.91 13.99 -20.08
N LYS A 446 8.60 13.74 -20.03
CA LYS A 446 7.91 12.85 -20.96
C LYS A 446 7.11 13.63 -22.00
N GLU A 447 7.58 13.55 -23.25
CA GLU A 447 6.95 14.19 -24.42
C GLU A 447 6.58 15.67 -24.18
N LYS A 448 7.32 16.36 -23.31
CA LYS A 448 7.10 17.75 -22.90
C LYS A 448 5.70 18.06 -22.31
N THR A 449 4.96 17.06 -21.84
CA THR A 449 3.58 17.25 -21.35
C THR A 449 3.29 16.56 -20.01
N ASN A 450 4.05 15.51 -19.68
CA ASN A 450 3.85 14.68 -18.51
C ASN A 450 5.19 14.42 -17.81
N GLU A 451 5.14 13.97 -16.56
CA GLU A 451 6.33 13.70 -15.73
C GLU A 451 7.18 14.96 -15.50
N LEU A 452 6.89 15.70 -14.44
CA LEU A 452 7.58 16.95 -14.13
C LEU A 452 9.07 16.73 -13.81
N ASP A 453 9.91 17.64 -14.30
CA ASP A 453 11.31 17.73 -13.86
C ASP A 453 11.39 18.04 -12.35
N SER A 454 12.33 17.41 -11.65
CA SER A 454 12.43 17.46 -10.19
C SER A 454 13.18 18.68 -9.65
N SER A 455 13.59 19.62 -10.50
CA SER A 455 14.26 20.83 -10.04
C SER A 455 13.33 21.72 -9.20
N LEU A 456 13.89 22.33 -8.16
CA LEU A 456 13.15 23.24 -7.28
C LEU A 456 12.53 24.40 -8.06
N LEU A 457 13.24 24.90 -9.07
CA LEU A 457 12.75 25.98 -9.91
C LEU A 457 11.49 25.55 -10.70
N ASN A 458 11.47 24.31 -11.20
CA ASN A 458 10.30 23.77 -11.89
C ASN A 458 9.09 23.64 -10.96
N ILE A 459 9.30 23.13 -9.73
CA ILE A 459 8.27 23.07 -8.69
C ILE A 459 7.69 24.46 -8.40
N LEU A 460 8.53 25.48 -8.29
CA LEU A 460 8.09 26.85 -8.06
C LEU A 460 7.26 27.41 -9.23
N TYR A 461 7.63 27.10 -10.48
CA TYR A 461 6.85 27.51 -11.65
C TYR A 461 5.49 26.82 -11.77
N VAL A 462 5.34 25.60 -11.25
CA VAL A 462 4.05 24.90 -11.22
C VAL A 462 3.13 25.51 -10.17
N VAL A 463 3.68 25.97 -9.04
CA VAL A 463 2.90 26.53 -7.92
C VAL A 463 2.59 28.03 -8.09
N SER A 464 3.40 28.76 -8.85
CA SER A 464 3.20 30.19 -9.16
C SER A 464 2.04 30.41 -10.11
#